data_AF-A0A2A2I1A7-F1
#
_entry.id   AF-A0A2A2I1A7-F1
#
_cell.length_a   1.000
_cell.length_b   1.000
_cell.length_c   1.000
_cell.angle_alpha   90.00
_cell.angle_beta   90.00
_cell.angle_gamma   90.00
#
_symmetry.space_group_name_H-M   'P 1'
#
loop_
_entity.id
_entity.type
_entity.pdbx_description
1 polymer ?
#
loop_
_entity_poly.entity_id
_entity_poly.type
_entity_poly.pdbx_seq_one_letter_code
_entity_poly.pdbx_strand_id
1 'polypeptide(L)'
;MDRPIFSSGTIFHLQQLGTQYRRRGGRRFHLGDERERLELLRLTSQSEDQVIQKYYRHFWQQLEPEQGDALVKENGIAAPAPLREDRSVGAGVA
;
A
#
# COMPACT_ATOMS: atom_id res chain seq x y z
N MET A 1 5.57 12.55 -18.93
CA MET A 1 4.15 12.96 -19.04
C MET A 1 3.60 12.98 -17.64
N ASP A 2 3.09 14.13 -17.22
CA ASP A 2 2.51 14.37 -15.90
C ASP A 2 1.17 13.62 -15.81
N ARG A 3 1.15 12.46 -15.17
CA ARG A 3 -0.11 11.82 -14.76
C ARG A 3 -0.20 11.97 -13.25
N PRO A 4 -1.16 12.72 -12.70
CA PRO A 4 -1.46 12.63 -11.29
C PRO A 4 -2.16 11.28 -11.05
N ILE A 5 -1.38 10.22 -10.82
CA ILE A 5 -1.82 8.80 -10.78
C ILE A 5 -2.68 8.47 -9.54
N PHE A 6 -3.03 9.42 -8.69
CA PHE A 6 -3.72 9.12 -7.44
C PHE A 6 -5.00 9.94 -7.30
N SER A 7 -6.13 9.23 -7.21
CA SER A 7 -7.42 9.83 -6.84
C SER A 7 -7.34 10.42 -5.42
N SER A 8 -8.27 11.30 -5.06
CA SER A 8 -8.37 11.84 -3.68
C SER A 8 -8.42 10.75 -2.62
N GLY A 9 -9.07 9.61 -2.92
CA GLY A 9 -9.12 8.44 -2.05
C GLY A 9 -7.75 7.78 -1.89
N THR A 10 -7.01 7.62 -2.99
CA THR A 10 -5.67 7.04 -2.98
C THR A 10 -4.67 7.93 -2.23
N ILE A 11 -4.77 9.26 -2.39
CA ILE A 11 -3.94 10.23 -1.66
C ILE A 11 -4.18 10.15 -0.15
N PHE A 12 -5.44 10.03 0.28
CA PHE A 12 -5.77 9.89 1.69
C PHE A 12 -5.11 8.66 2.32
N HIS A 13 -5.21 7.50 1.67
CA HIS A 13 -4.62 6.26 2.18
C HIS A 13 -3.09 6.30 2.14
N LEU A 14 -2.49 6.97 1.15
CA LEU A 14 -1.06 7.21 1.09
C LEU A 14 -0.57 8.09 2.26
N GLN A 15 -1.34 9.14 2.63
CA GLN A 15 -1.05 9.96 3.80
C GLN A 15 -1.16 9.16 5.11
N GLN A 16 -2.16 8.29 5.23
CA GLN A 16 -2.29 7.40 6.39
C GLN A 16 -1.10 6.44 6.49
N LEU A 17 -0.71 5.80 5.39
CA LEU A 17 0.44 4.91 5.32
C LEU A 17 1.73 5.61 5.76
N GLY A 18 2.01 6.80 5.20
CA GLY A 18 3.19 7.58 5.58
C GLY A 18 3.19 7.99 7.05
N THR A 19 2.02 8.35 7.59
CA THR A 19 1.86 8.68 9.02
C THR A 19 2.18 7.48 9.91
N GLN A 20 1.70 6.30 9.56
CA GLN A 20 1.92 5.08 10.35
C GLN A 20 3.36 4.61 10.25
N TYR A 21 3.96 4.69 9.07
CA TYR A 21 5.38 4.39 8.88
C TYR A 21 6.26 5.27 9.78
N ARG A 22 5.98 6.58 9.82
CA ARG A 22 6.68 7.51 10.73
C ARG A 22 6.48 7.16 12.21
N ARG A 23 5.26 6.81 12.62
CA ARG A 23 4.96 6.44 14.02
C ARG A 23 5.70 5.18 14.48
N ARG A 24 6.06 4.29 13.57
CA ARG A 24 6.82 3.05 13.84
C ARG A 24 8.34 3.23 13.83
N GLY A 25 8.83 4.48 13.83
CA GLY A 25 10.26 4.78 13.81
C GLY A 25 10.84 5.00 12.42
N GLY A 26 9.99 5.01 11.38
CA GLY A 26 10.39 5.36 10.02
C GLY A 26 10.64 6.87 9.84
N ARG A 27 11.30 7.24 8.73
CA ARG A 27 11.50 8.64 8.35
C ARG A 27 10.19 9.29 7.87
N ARG A 28 10.17 10.62 7.87
CA ARG A 28 9.10 11.41 7.23
C ARG A 28 9.35 11.45 5.72
N PHE A 29 8.29 11.22 4.94
CA PHE A 29 8.26 11.38 3.49
C PHE A 29 7.36 12.56 3.09
N HIS A 30 7.79 13.28 2.07
CA HIS A 30 7.13 14.38 1.40
C HIS A 30 6.31 13.80 0.25
N LEU A 31 5.00 13.64 0.47
CA LEU A 31 4.12 12.95 -0.47
C LEU A 31 3.78 13.76 -1.74
N GLY A 32 4.20 15.02 -1.80
CA GLY A 32 4.22 15.82 -3.04
C GLY A 32 5.36 15.44 -3.99
N ASP A 33 6.43 14.80 -3.50
CA ASP A 33 7.52 14.31 -4.33
C ASP A 33 7.23 12.88 -4.81
N GLU A 34 7.32 12.62 -6.10
CA GLU A 34 7.11 11.27 -6.67
C GLU A 34 8.12 10.25 -6.15
N ARG A 35 9.39 10.62 -6.07
CA ARG A 35 10.46 9.71 -5.64
C ARG A 35 10.25 9.30 -4.20
N GLU A 36 9.90 10.24 -3.33
CA GLU A 36 9.64 9.94 -1.92
C GLU A 36 8.36 9.11 -1.72
N ARG A 37 7.33 9.28 -2.56
CA ARG A 37 6.16 8.40 -2.56
C ARG A 37 6.53 6.97 -2.94
N LEU A 38 7.29 6.80 -4.03
CA LEU A 38 7.73 5.48 -4.49
C LEU A 38 8.65 4.80 -3.47
N GLU A 39 9.53 5.57 -2.81
CA GLU A 39 10.39 5.07 -1.74
C GLU A 39 9.56 4.56 -0.55
N LEU A 40 8.57 5.34 -0.09
CA LEU A 40 7.65 4.90 0.96
C LEU A 40 6.93 3.61 0.57
N LEU A 41 6.39 3.52 -0.65
CA LEU A 41 5.69 2.32 -1.13
C LEU A 41 6.61 1.10 -1.18
N ARG A 42 7.85 1.27 -1.67
CA ARG A 42 8.84 0.18 -1.68
C ARG A 42 9.14 -0.29 -0.26
N LEU A 43 9.45 0.62 0.67
CA LEU A 43 9.78 0.27 2.05
C LEU A 43 8.62 -0.40 2.78
N THR A 44 7.41 0.12 2.59
CA THR A 44 6.21 -0.43 3.23
C THR A 44 5.81 -1.78 2.64
N SER A 45 6.02 -2.00 1.33
CA SER A 45 5.77 -3.31 0.69
C SER A 45 6.62 -4.43 1.28
N GLN A 46 7.83 -4.12 1.75
CA GLN A 46 8.80 -5.06 2.33
C GLN A 46 8.73 -5.13 3.87
N SER A 47 7.87 -4.33 4.50
CA SER A 47 7.80 -4.26 5.95
C SER A 47 7.13 -5.50 6.54
N GLU A 48 7.71 -6.09 7.59
CA GLU A 48 7.08 -7.18 8.36
C GLU A 48 6.05 -6.69 9.39
N ASP A 49 5.94 -5.36 9.57
CA ASP A 49 5.00 -4.78 10.51
C ASP A 49 3.55 -4.93 9.99
N GLN A 50 2.75 -5.70 10.73
CA GLN A 50 1.37 -6.02 10.37
C GLN A 50 0.48 -4.77 10.25
N VAL A 51 0.76 -3.72 11.01
CA VAL A 51 0.02 -2.45 10.91
C VAL A 51 0.41 -1.73 9.63
N ILE A 52 1.70 -1.66 9.30
CA ILE A 52 2.15 -1.07 8.03
C ILE A 52 1.55 -1.82 6.84
N GLN A 53 1.60 -3.15 6.87
CA GLN A 53 1.01 -4.01 5.84
C GLN A 53 -0.51 -3.83 5.71
N LYS A 54 -1.23 -3.61 6.81
CA LYS A 54 -2.66 -3.29 6.78
C LYS A 54 -2.93 -1.99 6.00
N TYR A 55 -2.21 -0.91 6.32
CA TYR A 55 -2.39 0.37 5.61
C TYR A 55 -1.90 0.32 4.16
N TYR A 56 -0.83 -0.43 3.90
CA TYR A 56 -0.32 -0.66 2.55
C TYR A 56 -1.38 -1.38 1.69
N ARG A 57 -2.04 -2.40 2.25
CA ARG A 57 -3.14 -3.08 1.55
C ARG A 57 -4.34 -2.16 1.30
N HIS A 58 -4.74 -1.35 2.29
CA HIS A 58 -5.82 -0.40 2.09
C HIS A 58 -5.50 0.60 0.97
N PHE A 59 -4.28 1.12 0.92
CA PHE A 59 -3.82 1.94 -0.21
C PHE A 59 -3.95 1.18 -1.54
N TRP A 60 -3.47 -0.07 -1.59
CA TRP A 60 -3.49 -0.88 -2.81
C TRP A 60 -4.92 -1.14 -3.33
N GLN A 61 -5.89 -1.31 -2.44
CA GLN A 61 -7.30 -1.50 -2.79
C GLN A 61 -7.97 -0.25 -3.39
N GLN A 62 -7.35 0.91 -3.28
CA GLN A 62 -7.85 2.17 -3.86
C GLN A 62 -7.18 2.50 -5.20
N LEU A 63 -6.32 1.61 -5.70
CA LEU A 63 -5.69 1.77 -7.00
C LEU A 63 -6.59 1.17 -8.06
N GLU A 64 -6.70 1.89 -9.18
CA GLU A 64 -7.22 1.29 -10.40
C GLU A 64 -6.26 0.18 -10.88
N PRO A 65 -6.76 -0.86 -11.57
CA PRO A 65 -5.92 -1.98 -12.03
C PRO A 65 -4.68 -1.54 -12.82
N GLU A 66 -4.83 -0.52 -13.67
CA GLU A 66 -3.73 0.05 -14.48
C GLU A 66 -2.66 0.73 -13.61
N GLN A 67 -3.05 1.33 -12.49
CA GLN A 67 -2.14 2.00 -11.56
C GLN A 67 -1.35 0.97 -10.75
N GLY A 68 -2.02 -0.09 -10.30
CA GLY A 68 -1.36 -1.22 -9.64
C GLY A 68 -0.36 -1.91 -10.56
N ASP A 69 -0.74 -2.13 -11.83
CA ASP A 69 0.13 -2.74 -12.84
C ASP A 69 1.37 -1.88 -13.11
N ALA A 70 1.21 -0.55 -13.21
CA ALA A 70 2.33 0.38 -13.35
C ALA A 70 3.29 0.32 -12.15
N LEU A 71 2.78 0.32 -10.91
CA LEU A 71 3.62 0.21 -9.71
C LEU A 71 4.42 -1.09 -9.68
N VAL A 72 3.84 -2.20 -10.13
CA VAL A 72 4.55 -3.50 -10.19
C VAL A 72 5.58 -3.49 -11.32
N LYS A 73 5.18 -3.18 -12.55
CA LYS A 73 6.01 -3.36 -13.75
C LYS A 73 7.06 -2.26 -13.92
N GLU A 74 6.71 -1.02 -13.62
CA GLU A 74 7.58 0.14 -13.86
C GLU A 74 8.42 0.48 -12.62
N ASN A 75 7.89 0.26 -11.41
CA ASN A 75 8.56 0.67 -10.16
C ASN A 75 9.03 -0.51 -9.28
N GLY A 76 8.68 -1.75 -9.63
CA GLY A 76 9.06 -2.95 -8.88
C GLY A 76 8.47 -2.98 -7.47
N ILE A 77 7.31 -2.36 -7.26
CA ILE A 77 6.61 -2.33 -5.98
C ILE A 77 5.69 -3.55 -5.92
N ALA A 78 5.91 -4.43 -4.95
CA ALA A 78 5.17 -5.67 -4.84
C ALA A 78 3.74 -5.45 -4.36
N ALA A 79 2.77 -6.09 -5.01
CA ALA A 79 1.40 -6.14 -4.51
C ALA A 79 1.38 -6.77 -3.10
N PRO A 80 0.51 -6.28 -2.18
CA PRO A 80 0.38 -6.89 -0.88
C PRO A 80 -0.01 -8.36 -1.04
N ALA A 81 0.57 -9.23 -0.22
CA ALA A 81 0.13 -10.63 -0.16
C ALA A 81 -1.40 -10.66 0.04
N PRO A 82 -2.14 -11.60 -0.58
CA PRO A 82 -3.56 -11.74 -0.29
C PRO A 82 -3.73 -11.91 1.23
N LEU A 83 -4.80 -11.35 1.81
CA LEU A 83 -5.23 -11.86 3.12
C LEU A 83 -5.36 -13.37 2.88
N ARG A 84 -4.64 -14.19 3.65
CA ARG A 84 -5.15 -15.55 3.85
C ARG A 84 -6.49 -15.29 4.52
N GLU A 85 -7.57 -15.34 3.74
CA GLU A 85 -8.90 -15.52 4.29
C GLU A 85 -8.75 -16.73 5.19
N ASP A 86 -8.78 -16.48 6.49
CA ASP A 86 -8.83 -17.54 7.47
C ASP A 86 -10.09 -18.34 7.13
N ARG A 87 -9.91 -19.43 6.39
CA ARG A 87 -10.94 -20.44 6.16
C ARG A 87 -11.16 -21.18 7.48
N SER A 88 -11.61 -20.46 8.51
CA SER A 88 -12.42 -20.98 9.58
C SER A 88 -13.88 -20.64 9.27
N VAL A 89 -14.35 -21.08 8.10
CA VAL A 89 -15.79 -21.26 7.91
C VAL A 89 -16.06 -22.70 8.32
N GLY A 90 -16.57 -22.86 9.53
CA GLY A 90 -16.99 -24.15 10.05
C GLY A 90 -17.97 -24.80 9.09
N ALA A 91 -17.65 -26.00 8.64
CA ALA A 91 -18.62 -26.97 8.15
C ALA A 91 -18.83 -27.98 9.28
N GLY A 92 -19.51 -27.54 10.33
CA GLY A 92 -20.41 -28.43 11.03
C GLY A 92 -21.69 -28.58 10.19
N VAL A 93 -22.35 -29.72 10.37
CA VAL A 93 -23.68 -30.12 9.90
C VAL A 93 -23.82 -30.55 8.42
N ALA A 94 -23.70 -31.85 8.20
CA ALA A 94 -24.80 -32.72 7.76
C ALA A 94 -24.39 -34.19 7.98
#